data_AF-A0A939UMJ7-F1
#
_entry.id   AF-A0A939UMJ7-F1
#
_cell.length_a   1.000
_cell.length_b   1.000
_cell.length_c   1.000
_cell.angle_alpha   90.00
_cell.angle_beta   90.00
_cell.angle_gamma   90.00
#
_symmetry.space_group_name_H-M   'P 1'
#
loop_
_entity.id
_entity.type
_entity.pdbx_description
1 polymer ?
#
loop_
_entity_poly.entity_id
_entity_poly.type
_entity_poly.pdbx_seq_one_letter_code
_entity_poly.pdbx_strand_id
1 'polypeptide(L)' 'LYKSVKRAFEDFAIDGLCEEYTDKVKASGSVPQDQYASLAARLKDLSKGLLVLS' A
#
# COMPACT_ATOMS: atom_id res chain seq x y z
N LEU A 1 -3.58 -6.04 9.15
CA LEU A 1 -2.72 -5.56 8.03
C LEU A 1 -3.43 -4.47 7.22
N TYR A 2 -4.69 -4.68 6.82
CA TYR A 2 -5.50 -3.76 6.00
C TYR A 2 -5.55 -2.31 6.51
N LYS A 3 -5.86 -2.13 7.80
CA LYS A 3 -5.96 -0.80 8.41
C LYS A 3 -4.67 0.02 8.27
N SER A 4 -3.51 -0.63 8.29
CA SER A 4 -2.21 0.04 8.11
C SER A 4 -1.93 0.36 6.64
N VAL A 5 -2.28 -0.53 5.71
CA VAL A 5 -2.13 -0.31 4.27
C VAL A 5 -3.07 0.80 3.80
N LYS A 6 -4.34 0.78 4.21
CA LYS A 6 -5.31 1.84 3.92
C LYS A 6 -4.84 3.19 4.44
N ARG A 7 -4.33 3.23 5.68
CA ARG A 7 -3.79 4.46 6.27
C ARG A 7 -2.56 4.98 5.53
N ALA A 8 -1.70 4.09 5.00
CA ALA A 8 -0.59 4.49 4.15
C ALA A 8 -1.08 5.04 2.80
N PHE A 9 -2.16 4.52 2.22
CA PHE A 9 -2.73 5.09 1.00
C PHE A 9 -3.34 6.48 1.26
N GLU A 10 -4.04 6.66 2.37
CA GLU A 10 -4.59 7.96 2.78
C GLU A 10 -3.50 9.01 3.07
N ASP A 11 -2.43 8.61 3.76
CA ASP A 11 -1.27 9.49 4.08
C ASP A 11 -0.57 10.01 2.83
N PHE A 12 -0.54 9.20 1.76
CA PHE A 12 0.05 9.55 0.48
C PHE A 12 -0.96 10.16 -0.51
N ALA A 13 -2.20 10.43 -0.07
CA ALA A 13 -3.30 10.92 -0.90
C ALA A 13 -3.50 10.11 -2.19
N ILE A 14 -3.29 8.80 -2.11
CA ILE A 14 -3.44 7.88 -3.24
C ILE A 14 -4.93 7.61 -3.42
N ASP A 15 -5.48 8.12 -4.52
CA ASP A 15 -6.79 7.68 -4.98
C ASP A 15 -6.65 6.25 -5.51
N GLY A 16 -7.16 5.31 -4.71
CA GLY A 16 -6.93 3.89 -4.93
C GLY A 16 -7.91 3.01 -4.15
N LEU A 17 -8.13 1.82 -4.70
CA LEU A 17 -8.93 0.78 -4.10
C LEU A 17 -8.04 -0.07 -3.19
N CYS A 18 -8.44 -0.18 -1.92
CA CYS A 18 -7.84 -1.09 -0.96
C CYS A 18 -8.88 -2.13 -0.57
N GLU A 19 -8.64 -3.38 -0.96
CA GLU A 19 -9.51 -4.53 -0.72
C GLU A 19 -8.85 -5.49 0.27
N GLU A 20 -9.59 -5.86 1.33
CA GLU A 20 -9.19 -6.91 2.27
C GLU A 20 -9.71 -8.26 1.79
N TYR A 21 -8.83 -9.24 1.69
CA TYR A 21 -9.15 -10.64 1.45
C TYR A 21 -8.78 -11.44 2.72
N THR A 22 -9.35 -12.64 2.88
CA THR A 22 -9.22 -13.48 4.09
C THR A 22 -7.77 -13.70 4.57
N ASP A 23 -6.79 -13.71 3.64
CA ASP A 23 -5.37 -13.95 3.94
C ASP A 23 -4.43 -12.82 3.46
N LYS A 24 -4.94 -11.86 2.67
CA LYS A 24 -4.10 -10.83 2.01
C LYS A 24 -4.84 -9.52 1.81
N VAL A 25 -4.10 -8.45 1.63
CA VAL A 25 -4.65 -7.13 1.28
C VAL A 25 -4.17 -6.79 -0.11
N LYS A 26 -5.11 -6.50 -1.01
CA LYS A 26 -4.80 -5.99 -2.35
C LYS A 26 -5.07 -4.50 -2.34
N ALA A 27 -4.07 -3.71 -2.68
CA ALA A 27 -4.23 -2.27 -2.86
C ALA A 27 -3.80 -1.89 -4.28
N SER A 28 -4.62 -1.10 -4.96
CA SER A 28 -4.40 -0.67 -6.33
C SER A 28 -4.78 0.80 -6.43
N GLY A 29 -3.84 1.65 -6.80
CA GLY A 29 -4.08 3.09 -6.89
C GLY A 29 -3.03 3.76 -7.75
N SER A 30 -3.34 4.98 -8.19
CA SER A 30 -2.41 5.79 -8.97
C SER A 30 -1.52 6.59 -8.02
N VAL A 31 -0.25 6.22 -7.98
CA VAL A 31 0.76 6.87 -7.13
C VAL A 31 1.67 7.71 -8.03
N PRO A 32 1.92 8.98 -7.69
CA PRO A 32 2.92 9.76 -8.41
C PRO A 32 4.30 9.12 -8.25
N GLN A 33 5.08 9.06 -9.33
CA GLN A 33 6.35 8.33 -9.38
C GLN A 33 7.35 8.78 -8.31
N ASP A 34 7.39 10.08 -7.98
CA ASP A 34 8.19 10.64 -6.88
C ASP A 34 7.81 10.07 -5.50
N GLN A 35 6.54 9.75 -5.29
CA GLN A 35 6.06 9.19 -4.03
C GLN A 35 6.04 7.66 -4.02
N TYR A 36 6.18 7.01 -5.17
CA TYR A 36 6.18 5.55 -5.28
C TYR A 36 7.31 4.92 -4.45
N ALA A 37 8.52 5.49 -4.46
CA ALA A 37 9.64 4.97 -3.69
C ALA A 37 9.38 5.04 -2.17
N SER A 38 8.87 6.18 -1.70
CA SER A 38 8.51 6.40 -0.30
C SER A 38 7.36 5.50 0.14
N LEU A 39 6.32 5.36 -0.68
CA LEU A 39 5.20 4.45 -0.42
C LEU A 39 5.67 2.99 -0.40
N ALA A 40 6.48 2.57 -1.36
CA ALA A 40 7.01 1.20 -1.42
C ALA A 40 7.86 0.88 -0.19
N ALA A 41 8.68 1.82 0.29
CA ALA A 41 9.43 1.66 1.54
C ALA A 41 8.50 1.54 2.76
N ARG A 42 7.47 2.39 2.85
CA ARG A 42 6.49 2.39 3.95
C ARG A 42 5.66 1.11 3.96
N LEU A 43 5.21 0.66 2.78
CA LEU A 43 4.51 -0.60 2.63
C LEU A 43 5.43 -1.76 3.01
N LYS A 44 6.71 -1.75 2.58
CA LYS A 44 7.69 -2.82 2.87
C LYS A 44 7.96 -2.96 4.36
N ASP A 45 8.01 -1.84 5.07
CA ASP A 45 8.09 -1.81 6.53
C ASP A 45 6.81 -2.42 7.16
N LEU A 46 5.63 -2.00 6.69
CA LEU A 46 4.34 -2.49 7.18
C LEU A 46 4.08 -3.98 6.90
N SER A 47 4.55 -4.49 5.76
CA SER A 47 4.41 -5.90 5.38
C SER A 47 5.53 -6.78 5.90
N LYS A 48 6.47 -6.24 6.68
CA LYS A 48 7.70 -6.92 7.13
C LYS A 48 8.47 -7.58 5.97
N GLY A 49 8.42 -6.98 4.78
CA GLY A 49 9.07 -7.49 3.57
C GLY A 49 8.20 -8.41 2.69
N LEU A 50 6.94 -8.69 3.04
CA LEU A 50 6.03 -9.48 2.22
C LEU A 50 5.16 -8.59 1.32
N LEU A 51 5.77 -7.92 0.34
CA LEU A 51 5.04 -7.24 -0.75
C LEU A 51 5.37 -7.87 -2.07
N VAL A 52 4.33 -8.34 -2.75
CA VAL A 52 4.40 -8.73 -4.15
C VAL A 52 3.79 -7.58 -4.94
N LEU A 53 4.65 -6.80 -5.61
CA LEU A 53 4.25 -5.80 -6.60
C LEU A 53 4.21 -6.53 -7.94
N SER A 54 3.05 -6.53 -8.61
CA SER A 54 2.81 -7.20 -9.90
C SER A 54 2.19 -6.23 -10.87
#